data_AF-A0A354FXA5-F1
#
_entry.id   AF-A0A354FXA5-F1
#
_cell.length_a   1.000
_cell.length_b   1.000
_cell.length_c   1.000
_cell.angle_alpha   90.00
_cell.angle_beta   90.00
_cell.angle_gamma   90.00
#
_symmetry.space_group_name_H-M   'P 1'
#
loop_
_entity.id
_entity.type
_entity.pdbx_description
1 polymer ?
#
loop_
_entity_poly.entity_id
_entity_poly.type
_entity_poly.pdbx_seq_one_letter_code
_entity_poly.pdbx_strand_id
1 'polypeptide(L)'
;MLLSQNGQTTFERAVKEAMDFVKDAPKGTAFSIILGGPAPELKTGTPLTHRADVLEVLENLEPVGGAFRAHDALGVATLSLAEGRGSNKDLV
;
A
#
# COMPACT_ATOMS: atom_id res chain seq x y z
N MET A 1 -1.83 -18.42 0.36
CA MET A 1 -2.93 -19.04 -0.41
C MET A 1 -3.06 -18.24 -1.71
N LEU A 2 -2.72 -18.81 -2.86
CA LEU A 2 -2.87 -18.13 -4.15
C LEU A 2 -4.31 -18.38 -4.63
N LEU A 3 -5.22 -17.50 -4.23
CA LEU A 3 -6.56 -17.44 -4.82
C LEU A 3 -6.44 -16.70 -6.14
N SER A 4 -6.65 -17.42 -7.24
CA SER A 4 -6.67 -16.87 -8.59
C SER A 4 -8.11 -16.73 -9.07
N GLN A 5 -8.48 -15.54 -9.54
CA GLN A 5 -9.73 -15.30 -10.26
C GLN A 5 -9.36 -14.71 -11.62
N ASN A 6 -9.94 -15.23 -12.70
CA ASN A 6 -9.70 -14.79 -14.08
C ASN A 6 -8.21 -14.78 -14.50
N GLY A 7 -7.39 -15.68 -13.94
CA GLY A 7 -5.96 -15.77 -14.25
C GLY A 7 -5.07 -14.76 -13.51
N GLN A 8 -5.63 -13.86 -12.70
CA GLN A 8 -4.87 -12.99 -11.80
C GLN A 8 -4.87 -13.51 -10.37
N THR A 9 -3.73 -13.38 -9.71
CA THR A 9 -3.64 -13.64 -8.27
C THR A 9 -4.35 -12.53 -7.49
N THR A 10 -4.82 -12.86 -6.28
CA THR A 10 -5.39 -11.85 -5.37
C THR A 10 -4.41 -10.70 -5.10
N PHE A 11 -3.11 -10.97 -5.11
CA PHE A 11 -2.06 -9.96 -4.95
C PHE A 11 -2.00 -9.00 -6.14
N GLU A 12 -1.92 -9.53 -7.37
CA GLU A 12 -1.91 -8.71 -8.59
C GLU A 12 -3.16 -7.83 -8.70
N ARG A 13 -4.32 -8.37 -8.31
CA ARG A 13 -5.56 -7.59 -8.27
C ARG A 13 -5.48 -6.46 -7.25
N ALA A 14 -5.00 -6.73 -6.03
CA ALA A 14 -4.87 -5.71 -4.99
C ALA A 14 -3.89 -4.60 -5.40
N VAL A 15 -2.75 -4.95 -6.04
CA VAL A 15 -1.81 -3.97 -6.59
C VAL A 15 -2.48 -3.11 -7.65
N LYS A 16 -3.22 -3.72 -8.58
CA LYS A 16 -3.96 -2.99 -9.62
C LYS A 16 -5.00 -2.04 -9.03
N GLU A 17 -5.80 -2.50 -8.07
CA GLU A 17 -6.80 -1.67 -7.37
C GLU A 17 -6.14 -0.48 -6.65
N ALA A 18 -5.01 -0.71 -5.98
CA ALA A 18 -4.25 0.36 -5.33
C ALA A 18 -3.69 1.38 -6.34
N MET A 19 -3.19 0.92 -7.49
CA MET A 19 -2.72 1.81 -8.56
C MET A 19 -3.85 2.68 -9.11
N ASP A 20 -5.02 2.11 -9.33
CA ASP A 20 -6.19 2.84 -9.83
C ASP A 20 -6.67 3.86 -8.78
N PHE A 21 -6.68 3.50 -7.50
CA PHE A 21 -6.96 4.43 -6.40
C PHE A 21 -6.01 5.64 -6.37
N VAL A 22 -4.70 5.39 -6.51
CA VAL A 22 -3.68 6.45 -6.53
C VAL A 22 -3.83 7.37 -7.75
N LYS A 23 -4.23 6.84 -8.90
CA LYS A 23 -4.47 7.61 -10.12
C LYS A 23 -5.68 8.53 -9.98
N ASP A 24 -6.75 8.05 -9.36
CA ASP A 24 -8.02 8.76 -9.24
C ASP A 24 -8.05 9.75 -8.07
N ALA A 25 -7.12 9.63 -7.12
CA ALA A 25 -7.06 10.52 -5.97
C ALA A 25 -6.82 12.00 -6.36
N PRO A 26 -7.26 12.95 -5.50
CA PRO A 26 -6.99 14.37 -5.68
C PRO A 26 -5.48 14.69 -5.77
N LYS A 27 -5.14 15.82 -6.40
CA LYS A 27 -3.77 16.33 -6.40
C LYS A 27 -3.36 16.72 -4.98
N GLY A 28 -2.10 16.45 -4.63
CA GLY A 28 -1.55 16.77 -3.32
C GLY A 28 -1.84 15.75 -2.21
N THR A 29 -2.57 14.66 -2.52
CA THR A 29 -2.70 13.52 -1.62
C THR A 29 -1.35 12.83 -1.43
N ALA A 30 -0.99 12.56 -0.17
CA ALA A 30 0.19 11.80 0.19
C ALA A 30 -0.17 10.33 0.43
N PHE A 31 0.69 9.41 0.02
CA PHE A 31 0.47 7.97 0.15
C PHE A 31 1.65 7.29 0.85
N SER A 32 1.33 6.30 1.65
CA SER A 32 2.28 5.33 2.18
C SER A 32 1.84 3.93 1.76
N ILE A 33 2.77 3.10 1.31
CA ILE A 33 2.47 1.73 0.89
C ILE A 33 3.02 0.76 1.93
N ILE A 34 2.15 -0.08 2.49
CA ILE A 34 2.49 -1.08 3.49
C ILE A 34 2.22 -2.47 2.91
N LEU A 35 3.24 -3.34 2.91
CA LEU A 35 3.11 -4.74 2.53
C LEU A 35 2.92 -5.57 3.81
N GLY A 36 1.69 -6.04 4.07
CA GLY A 36 1.33 -6.60 5.37
C GLY A 36 1.63 -8.08 5.63
N GLY A 37 2.64 -8.67 5.00
CA GLY A 37 3.01 -10.09 5.16
C GLY A 37 3.34 -10.52 6.62
N PRO A 38 4.02 -11.67 6.81
CA PRO A 38 4.36 -12.18 8.15
C PRO A 38 5.31 -11.24 8.93
N ALA A 39 5.94 -10.30 8.24
CA ALA A 39 6.57 -9.12 8.79
C ALA A 39 6.13 -7.93 7.93
N PRO A 40 5.26 -7.03 8.44
CA PRO A 40 4.81 -5.88 7.67
C PRO A 40 5.95 -4.91 7.36
N GLU A 41 5.97 -4.39 6.13
CA GLU A 41 7.02 -3.50 5.64
C GLU A 41 6.43 -2.19 5.08
N LEU A 42 6.97 -1.06 5.50
CA LEU A 42 6.71 0.24 4.87
C LEU A 42 7.60 0.38 3.64
N LYS A 43 6.99 0.37 2.45
CA LYS A 43 7.71 0.37 1.17
C LYS A 43 8.10 1.77 0.68
N THR A 44 7.43 2.82 1.14
CA THR A 44 7.70 4.20 0.73
C THR A 44 8.68 4.95 1.65
N GLY A 45 9.02 4.39 2.81
CA GLY A 45 9.87 5.02 3.83
C GLY A 45 9.20 6.21 4.56
N THR A 46 8.61 7.14 3.83
CA THR A 46 7.78 8.26 4.32
C THR A 46 6.56 8.44 3.41
N PRO A 47 5.54 9.23 3.79
CA PRO A 47 4.43 9.55 2.89
C PRO A 47 4.90 10.32 1.64
N LEU A 48 4.60 9.78 0.46
CA LEU A 48 4.98 10.35 -0.84
C LEU A 48 3.82 11.13 -1.45
N THR A 49 4.09 12.36 -1.90
CA THR A 49 3.11 13.21 -2.60
C THR A 49 3.21 13.13 -4.12
N HIS A 50 4.36 12.67 -4.65
CA HIS A 50 4.56 12.51 -6.07
C HIS A 50 3.95 11.18 -6.52
N ARG A 51 2.93 11.28 -7.37
CA ARG A 51 2.17 10.13 -7.84
C ARG A 51 3.02 9.10 -8.60
N ALA A 52 3.99 9.58 -9.39
CA ALA A 52 4.88 8.70 -10.14
C ALA A 52 5.66 7.76 -9.22
N ASP A 53 6.25 8.30 -8.15
CA ASP A 53 7.02 7.53 -7.16
C ASP A 53 6.14 6.48 -6.45
N VAL A 54 4.89 6.82 -6.12
CA VAL A 54 3.95 5.86 -5.51
C VAL A 54 3.61 4.72 -6.48
N LEU A 55 3.37 5.04 -7.75
CA LEU A 55 3.07 4.05 -8.78
C LEU A 55 4.27 3.14 -9.04
N GLU A 56 5.49 3.69 -9.07
CA GLU A 56 6.72 2.91 -9.20
C GLU A 56 6.90 1.93 -8.03
N VAL A 57 6.61 2.36 -6.80
CA VAL A 57 6.64 1.46 -5.64
C VAL A 57 5.63 0.32 -5.80
N LEU A 58 4.40 0.61 -6.24
CA LEU A 58 3.35 -0.38 -6.47
C LEU A 58 3.70 -1.38 -7.58
N GLU A 59 4.28 -0.91 -8.68
CA GLU A 59 4.69 -1.76 -9.81
C GLU A 59 5.80 -2.75 -9.45
N ASN A 60 6.67 -2.37 -8.49
CA ASN A 60 7.78 -3.20 -8.02
C ASN A 60 7.43 -4.06 -6.80
N LEU A 61 6.15 -4.13 -6.38
CA LEU A 61 5.76 -4.98 -5.26
C LEU A 61 5.79 -6.46 -5.65
N GLU A 62 6.37 -7.27 -4.77
CA GLU A 62 6.37 -8.73 -4.88
C GLU A 62 5.64 -9.38 -3.68
N PRO A 63 4.94 -10.50 -3.90
CA PRO A 63 4.30 -11.23 -2.81
C PRO A 63 5.35 -11.92 -1.94
N VAL A 64 5.45 -11.53 -0.67
CA VAL A 64 6.40 -12.09 0.30
C VAL A 64 6.01 -13.48 0.85
N GLY A 65 4.80 -13.94 0.57
CA GLY A 65 4.26 -15.18 1.15
C GLY A 65 3.98 -15.07 2.65
N GLY A 66 3.50 -16.14 3.28
CA GLY A 66 3.15 -16.17 4.70
C GLY A 66 1.78 -15.56 5.05
N ALA A 67 1.50 -15.48 6.35
CA ALA A 67 0.22 -14.98 6.85
C ALA A 67 0.23 -13.45 6.97
N PHE A 68 -0.87 -12.80 6.57
CA PHE A 68 -1.07 -11.36 6.75
C PHE A 68 -1.22 -11.03 8.24
N ARG A 69 -0.29 -10.24 8.80
CA ARG A 69 -0.33 -9.82 10.22
C ARG A 69 -1.03 -8.48 10.35
N ALA A 70 -2.36 -8.54 10.37
CA ALA A 70 -3.22 -7.36 10.35
C ALA A 70 -2.88 -6.33 11.45
N HIS A 71 -2.73 -6.76 12.70
CA HIS A 71 -2.45 -5.86 13.82
C HIS A 71 -1.13 -5.10 13.64
N ASP A 72 -0.08 -5.80 13.21
CA ASP A 72 1.24 -5.20 13.01
C ASP A 72 1.24 -4.27 11.79
N ALA A 73 0.55 -4.66 10.70
CA ALA A 73 0.43 -3.85 9.49
C ALA A 73 -0.32 -2.54 9.77
N LEU A 74 -1.42 -2.60 10.53
CA LEU A 74 -2.16 -1.42 10.97
C LEU A 74 -1.34 -0.52 11.89
N GLY A 75 -0.50 -1.12 12.76
CA GLY A 75 0.44 -0.37 13.59
C GLY A 75 1.44 0.44 12.75
N VAL A 76 2.09 -0.21 11.78
CA VAL A 76 3.02 0.45 10.84
C VAL A 76 2.32 1.55 10.05
N ALA A 77 1.12 1.28 9.53
CA ALA A 77 0.36 2.26 8.76
C ALA A 77 -0.03 3.48 9.62
N THR A 78 -0.43 3.26 10.88
CA THR A 78 -0.75 4.34 11.83
C THR A 78 0.46 5.23 12.11
N LEU A 79 1.64 4.64 12.30
CA LEU A 79 2.88 5.40 12.50
C LEU A 79 3.22 6.25 11.28
N SER A 80 3.11 5.69 10.07
CA SER A 80 3.35 6.44 8.84
C SER A 80 2.34 7.57 8.65
N LEU A 81 1.06 7.34 8.97
CA LEU A 81 0.06 8.39 8.98
C LEU A 81 0.42 9.49 9.98
N ALA A 82 0.94 9.18 11.17
CA ALA A 82 1.33 10.17 12.17
C ALA A 82 2.44 11.12 11.70
N GLU A 83 3.36 10.66 10.85
CA GLU A 83 4.41 11.49 10.24
C GLU A 83 3.86 12.50 9.21
N GLY A 84 2.74 12.15 8.57
CA GLY A 84 2.08 13.01 7.60
C GLY A 84 1.44 14.26 8.25
N ARG A 85 1.54 15.40 7.57
CA ARG A 85 0.98 16.69 8.03
C ARG A 85 -0.49 16.93 7.63
N GLY A 86 -1.10 16.02 6.88
CA GLY A 86 -2.49 16.13 6.46
C GLY A 86 -3.45 16.03 7.64
N SER A 87 -4.50 16.86 7.63
CA SER A 87 -5.58 16.83 8.63
C SER A 87 -6.50 15.61 8.46
N ASN A 88 -6.65 15.15 7.22
CA ASN A 88 -7.39 13.94 6.89
C ASN A 88 -6.40 12.79 6.72
N LYS A 89 -6.65 11.68 7.42
CA LYS A 89 -5.83 10.46 7.43
C LYS A 89 -6.78 9.29 7.23
N ASP A 90 -6.40 8.37 6.36
CA ASP A 90 -7.23 7.24 5.97
C ASP A 90 -6.39 5.98 5.74
N LEU A 91 -7.02 4.81 5.90
CA LEU A 91 -6.46 3.50 5.61
C LEU A 91 -7.41 2.78 4.67
N VAL A 92 -6.91 2.39 3.50
CA VAL A 92 -7.70 1.87 2.38
C VAL A 92 -7.23 0.46 2.03
#